data_AF-A0A645J2B5-F1
#
_entry.id   AF-A0A645J2B5-F1
#
_cell.length_a   1.000
_cell.length_b   1.000
_cell.length_c   1.000
_cell.angle_alpha   90.00
_cell.angle_beta   90.00
_cell.angle_gamma   90.00
#
_symmetry.space_group_name_H-M   'P 1'
#
loop_
_entity.id
_entity.type
_entity.pdbx_description
1 polymer ?
#
loop_
_entity_poly.entity_id
_entity_poly.type
_entity_poly.pdbx_seq_one_letter_code
_entity_poly.pdbx_strand_id
1 'polypeptide(L)'
;MTLVGQYIGKGLPHRSAQYAWLTNKIAIWSMTAMGLVFFLFAGKLTALFISDADVVYWGSMLVMIAALEQPTIAITYVLGGALRGAGDTKWPMYVTITGVWLFRMPLIYLFVVVWHYDLTVAWYITAGDFFVRSIILWRRFASNKWYDGIKNKSEPITN
;
A
#
# COMPACT_ATOMS: atom_id res chain seq x y z
N MET A 1 4.35 -11.55 -6.15
CA MET A 1 4.43 -12.28 -4.87
C MET A 1 4.91 -13.72 -5.08
N THR A 2 4.30 -14.46 -6.02
CA THR A 2 4.73 -15.82 -6.41
C THR A 2 6.14 -15.89 -6.98
N LEU A 3 6.53 -14.97 -7.87
CA LEU A 3 7.90 -14.92 -8.42
C LEU A 3 8.96 -14.79 -7.30
N VAL A 4 8.75 -13.90 -6.34
CA VAL A 4 9.72 -13.67 -5.26
C VAL A 4 9.95 -14.94 -4.44
N GLY A 5 8.87 -15.62 -4.03
CA GLY A 5 8.97 -16.89 -3.30
C GLY A 5 9.63 -18.00 -4.13
N GLN A 6 9.33 -18.09 -5.43
CA GLN A 6 9.94 -19.09 -6.31
C GLN A 6 11.45 -18.88 -6.50
N TYR A 7 11.91 -17.64 -6.68
CA TYR A 7 13.34 -17.35 -6.86
C TYR A 7 14.12 -17.49 -5.55
N ILE A 8 13.50 -17.19 -4.41
CA ILE A 8 14.09 -17.45 -3.09
C ILE A 8 14.22 -18.95 -2.84
N GLY A 9 13.20 -19.75 -3.14
CA GLY A 9 13.27 -21.21 -3.05
C GLY A 9 14.32 -21.85 -3.96
N LYS A 10 14.70 -21.18 -5.05
CA LYS A 10 15.80 -21.58 -5.96
C LYS A 10 17.19 -21.10 -5.51
N GLY A 11 17.32 -20.49 -4.33
CA GLY A 11 18.60 -19.98 -3.83
C GLY A 11 19.13 -18.74 -4.57
N LEU A 12 18.26 -18.01 -5.29
CA LEU A 12 18.62 -16.83 -6.09
C LEU A 12 17.98 -15.54 -5.52
N PRO A 13 18.33 -15.13 -4.28
CA PRO A 13 17.64 -14.03 -3.61
C PRO A 13 17.89 -12.69 -4.29
N HIS A 14 19.06 -12.46 -4.92
CA HIS A 14 19.34 -11.22 -5.65
C HIS A 14 18.39 -11.02 -6.85
N ARG A 15 18.14 -12.09 -7.63
CA ARG A 15 17.17 -12.03 -8.74
C ARG A 15 15.76 -11.79 -8.23
N SER A 16 15.38 -12.38 -7.09
CA SER A 16 14.07 -12.17 -6.49
C SER A 16 13.78 -10.69 -6.20
N ALA A 17 14.78 -9.94 -5.72
CA ALA A 17 14.63 -8.52 -5.46
C ALA A 17 14.57 -7.68 -6.73
N GLN A 18 15.35 -8.02 -7.76
CA GLN A 18 15.26 -7.36 -9.07
C GLN A 18 13.84 -7.47 -9.64
N TYR A 19 13.23 -8.67 -9.59
CA TYR A 19 11.85 -8.87 -10.02
C TYR A 19 10.84 -8.14 -9.14
N ALA A 20 11.06 -8.08 -7.83
CA ALA A 20 10.20 -7.31 -6.92
C ALA A 20 10.23 -5.81 -7.25
N TRP A 21 11.41 -5.23 -7.48
CA TRP A 21 11.57 -3.84 -7.88
C TRP A 21 10.96 -3.54 -9.24
N LEU A 22 11.16 -4.44 -10.22
CA LEU A 22 10.55 -4.32 -11.54
C LEU A 22 9.02 -4.35 -11.44
N THR A 23 8.48 -5.31 -10.70
CA THR A 23 7.03 -5.44 -10.48
C THR A 23 6.48 -4.20 -9.77
N ASN A 24 7.19 -3.68 -8.77
CA ASN A 24 6.83 -2.45 -8.07
C ASN A 24 6.80 -1.25 -9.03
N LYS A 25 7.79 -1.12 -9.90
CA LYS A 25 7.84 -0.05 -10.91
C LYS A 25 6.68 -0.12 -11.88
N ILE A 26 6.38 -1.31 -12.41
CA ILE A 26 5.23 -1.53 -13.30
C ILE A 26 3.92 -1.18 -12.58
N ALA A 27 3.76 -1.65 -11.34
CA ALA A 27 2.57 -1.39 -10.55
C ALA A 27 2.37 0.11 -10.26
N ILE A 28 3.43 0.83 -9.91
CA ILE A 28 3.36 2.29 -9.71
C ILE A 28 2.92 2.97 -11.01
N TRP A 29 3.52 2.64 -12.16
CA TRP A 29 3.13 3.25 -13.42
C TRP A 29 1.68 2.93 -13.78
N SER A 30 1.24 1.68 -13.63
CA SER A 30 -0.15 1.30 -13.93
C SER A 30 -1.15 1.97 -12.98
N MET A 31 -0.85 2.02 -11.69
CA MET A 31 -1.75 2.62 -10.70
C MET A 31 -1.77 4.15 -10.79
N THR A 32 -0.64 4.79 -11.12
CA THR A 32 -0.61 6.23 -11.41
C THR A 32 -1.39 6.56 -12.67
N ALA A 33 -1.25 5.76 -13.75
CA ALA A 33 -2.02 5.97 -14.97
C ALA A 33 -3.53 5.83 -14.70
N MET A 34 -3.94 4.82 -13.95
CA MET A 34 -5.34 4.64 -13.53
C MET A 34 -5.81 5.77 -12.61
N GLY A 35 -4.99 6.18 -11.64
CA GLY A 35 -5.27 7.31 -10.76
C GLY A 35 -5.48 8.60 -11.55
N LEU A 36 -4.67 8.87 -12.58
CA LEU A 36 -4.86 10.02 -13.45
C LEU A 36 -6.21 9.98 -14.18
N VAL A 37 -6.61 8.81 -14.68
CA VAL A 37 -7.95 8.63 -15.29
C VAL A 37 -9.04 8.93 -14.25
N PHE A 38 -8.96 8.36 -13.04
CA PHE A 38 -9.95 8.62 -12.00
C PHE A 38 -10.00 10.09 -11.58
N PHE A 39 -8.86 10.76 -11.51
CA PHE A 39 -8.78 12.18 -11.17
C PHE A 39 -9.44 13.06 -12.25
N LEU A 40 -9.14 12.83 -13.53
CA LEU A 40 -9.70 13.61 -14.64
C LEU A 40 -11.20 13.36 -14.85
N PHE A 41 -11.66 12.13 -14.58
CA PHE A 41 -13.05 11.74 -14.78
C PHE A 41 -13.86 11.68 -13.47
N ALA A 42 -13.34 12.18 -12.35
CA ALA A 42 -13.94 12.02 -11.02
C ALA A 42 -15.42 12.42 -10.98
N GLY A 43 -15.75 13.64 -11.42
CA GLY A 43 -17.13 14.12 -11.44
C GLY A 43 -18.07 13.28 -12.32
N LYS A 44 -17.60 12.83 -13.49
CA LYS A 44 -18.39 11.99 -14.39
C LYS A 44 -18.59 10.58 -13.83
N LEU A 45 -17.56 10.03 -13.20
CA LEU A 45 -17.64 8.73 -12.52
C LEU A 45 -18.62 8.77 -11.36
N THR A 46 -18.57 9.83 -10.53
CA THR A 46 -19.51 9.99 -9.41
C THR A 46 -20.94 10.20 -9.89
N ALA A 47 -21.15 11.03 -10.92
CA ALA A 47 -22.47 11.29 -11.51
C ALA A 47 -23.11 10.07 -12.19
N LEU A 48 -22.34 9.01 -12.49
CA LEU A 48 -22.88 7.74 -12.98
C LEU A 48 -23.72 7.02 -11.91
N PHE A 49 -23.33 7.17 -10.64
CA PHE A 49 -23.96 6.48 -9.51
C PHE A 49 -24.91 7.36 -8.70
N ILE A 50 -24.79 8.68 -8.84
CA ILE A 50 -25.47 9.66 -7.98
C ILE A 50 -26.10 10.74 -8.84
N SER A 51 -27.39 11.00 -8.63
CA SER A 51 -28.14 12.02 -9.37
C SER A 51 -28.23 13.37 -8.67
N ASP A 52 -27.97 13.42 -7.37
CA ASP A 52 -27.97 14.66 -6.58
C ASP A 52 -26.66 15.44 -6.76
N ALA A 53 -26.76 16.69 -7.19
CA ALA A 53 -25.60 17.52 -7.54
C ALA A 53 -24.67 17.82 -6.35
N ASP A 54 -25.21 18.01 -5.15
CA ASP A 54 -24.41 18.30 -3.95
C ASP A 54 -23.63 17.05 -3.53
N VAL A 55 -24.27 15.88 -3.61
CA VAL A 55 -23.61 14.60 -3.31
C VAL A 55 -22.56 14.26 -4.38
N VAL A 56 -22.79 14.62 -5.64
CA VAL A 56 -21.80 14.46 -6.73
C VAL A 56 -20.56 15.31 -6.46
N TYR A 57 -20.72 16.55 -5.99
CA TYR A 57 -19.57 17.41 -5.64
C TYR A 57 -18.68 16.74 -4.59
N TRP A 58 -19.26 16.36 -3.44
CA TRP A 58 -18.51 15.70 -2.38
C TRP A 58 -17.91 14.37 -2.82
N GLY A 59 -18.69 13.52 -3.49
CA GLY A 59 -18.23 12.24 -4.00
C GLY A 59 -17.07 12.37 -5.00
N SER A 60 -17.08 13.41 -5.84
CA SER A 60 -15.98 13.68 -6.78
C SER A 60 -14.68 14.03 -6.05
N MET A 61 -14.74 14.81 -4.96
CA MET A 61 -13.58 15.10 -4.12
C MET A 61 -13.00 13.81 -3.52
N LEU A 62 -13.84 12.88 -3.06
CA LEU A 62 -13.40 11.60 -2.52
C LEU A 62 -12.67 10.77 -3.58
N VAL A 63 -13.21 10.70 -4.80
CA VAL A 63 -12.56 10.02 -5.93
C VAL A 63 -11.22 10.64 -6.27
N MET A 64 -11.10 11.97 -6.23
CA MET A 64 -9.84 12.67 -6.47
C MET A 64 -8.79 12.34 -5.39
N ILE A 65 -9.18 12.28 -4.12
CA ILE A 65 -8.27 11.88 -3.03
C ILE A 65 -7.85 10.40 -3.22
N ALA A 66 -8.80 9.52 -3.51
CA ALA A 66 -8.56 8.10 -3.79
C ALA A 66 -7.62 7.88 -4.98
N ALA A 67 -7.71 8.74 -5.99
CA ALA A 67 -6.84 8.73 -7.16
C ALA A 67 -5.38 9.07 -6.80
N LEU A 68 -5.17 10.02 -5.89
CA LEU A 68 -3.84 10.44 -5.45
C LEU A 68 -3.12 9.37 -4.61
N GLU A 69 -3.85 8.55 -3.86
CA GLU A 69 -3.24 7.48 -3.05
C GLU A 69 -2.88 6.21 -3.85
N GLN A 70 -3.40 6.04 -5.08
CA GLN A 70 -3.15 4.87 -5.95
C GLN A 70 -1.66 4.43 -6.04
N PRO A 71 -0.68 5.32 -6.29
CA PRO A 71 0.73 4.91 -6.32
C PRO A 71 1.24 4.38 -4.96
N THR A 72 0.78 4.95 -3.86
CA THR A 72 1.21 4.54 -2.51
C THR A 72 0.61 3.19 -2.12
N ILE A 73 -0.63 2.93 -2.57
CA ILE A 73 -1.30 1.63 -2.51
C ILE A 73 -0.48 0.59 -3.26
N ALA A 74 -0.05 0.89 -4.49
CA ALA A 74 0.76 -0.02 -5.31
C ALA A 74 2.02 -0.48 -4.57
N ILE A 75 2.77 0.47 -4.01
CA ILE A 75 4.00 0.20 -3.24
C ILE A 75 3.69 -0.69 -2.04
N THR A 76 2.68 -0.33 -1.26
CA THR A 76 2.31 -1.03 -0.02
C THR A 76 1.97 -2.49 -0.29
N TYR A 77 1.15 -2.75 -1.31
CA TYR A 77 0.72 -4.11 -1.64
C TYR A 77 1.84 -4.92 -2.31
N VAL A 78 2.58 -4.34 -3.26
CA VAL A 78 3.63 -5.08 -3.99
C VAL A 78 4.81 -5.40 -3.08
N LEU A 79 5.37 -4.40 -2.39
CA LEU A 79 6.53 -4.63 -1.52
C LEU A 79 6.15 -5.39 -0.25
N GLY A 80 4.99 -5.09 0.36
CA GLY A 80 4.48 -5.85 1.48
C GLY A 80 4.25 -7.32 1.12
N GLY A 81 3.75 -7.59 -0.10
CA GLY A 81 3.61 -8.92 -0.65
C GLY A 81 4.92 -9.62 -0.98
N ALA A 82 5.91 -8.88 -1.50
CA ALA A 82 7.25 -9.40 -1.75
C ALA A 82 7.93 -9.84 -0.45
N LEU A 83 7.85 -9.04 0.60
CA LEU A 83 8.36 -9.38 1.94
C LEU A 83 7.68 -10.63 2.50
N ARG A 84 6.34 -10.71 2.42
CA ARG A 84 5.60 -11.92 2.83
C ARG A 84 6.03 -13.15 2.04
N GLY A 85 6.17 -13.02 0.71
CA GLY A 85 6.64 -14.10 -0.17
C GLY A 85 8.09 -14.52 0.10
N ALA A 86 8.90 -13.63 0.68
CA ALA A 86 10.28 -13.90 1.10
C ALA A 86 10.38 -14.51 2.51
N GLY A 87 9.26 -14.68 3.22
CA GLY A 87 9.22 -15.19 4.59
C GLY A 87 9.34 -14.11 5.68
N ASP A 88 9.52 -12.83 5.30
CA ASP A 88 9.42 -11.70 6.23
C ASP A 88 7.96 -11.25 6.37
N THR A 89 7.16 -12.05 7.07
CA THR A 89 5.72 -11.81 7.24
C THR A 89 5.40 -10.87 8.41
N LYS A 90 6.25 -10.87 9.45
CA LYS A 90 6.03 -10.12 10.68
C LYS A 90 6.08 -8.61 10.44
N TRP A 91 7.08 -8.13 9.70
CA TRP A 91 7.24 -6.69 9.45
C TRP A 91 6.04 -6.08 8.71
N PRO A 92 5.60 -6.59 7.55
CA PRO A 92 4.40 -6.09 6.86
C PRO A 92 3.14 -6.16 7.72
N MET A 93 3.01 -7.21 8.54
CA MET A 93 1.87 -7.38 9.44
C MET A 93 1.84 -6.29 10.52
N TYR A 94 2.95 -6.09 11.25
CA TYR A 94 3.01 -5.07 12.30
C TYR A 94 2.77 -3.67 11.77
N VAL A 95 3.39 -3.31 10.65
CA VAL A 95 3.16 -2.00 9.99
C VAL A 95 1.69 -1.84 9.62
N THR A 96 1.04 -2.91 9.15
CA THR A 96 -0.36 -2.87 8.76
C THR A 96 -1.29 -2.71 9.96
N ILE A 97 -1.11 -3.55 10.99
CA ILE A 97 -1.96 -3.57 12.17
C ILE A 97 -1.81 -2.26 12.94
N THR A 98 -0.57 -1.82 13.19
CA THR A 98 -0.31 -0.57 13.92
C THR A 98 -0.89 0.63 13.18
N GLY A 99 -0.64 0.74 11.87
CA GLY A 99 -1.23 1.81 11.07
C GLY A 99 -2.76 1.84 11.11
N VAL A 100 -3.43 0.68 11.01
CA VAL A 100 -4.90 0.66 10.92
C VAL A 100 -5.49 0.93 12.30
N TRP A 101 -5.07 0.15 13.29
CA TRP A 101 -5.74 0.10 14.58
C TRP A 101 -5.27 1.18 15.54
N LEU A 102 -4.01 1.61 15.49
CA LEU A 102 -3.49 2.63 16.40
C LEU A 102 -3.56 4.04 15.83
N PHE A 103 -3.54 4.19 14.50
CA PHE A 103 -3.55 5.50 13.86
C PHE A 103 -4.83 5.75 13.07
N ARG A 104 -5.09 5.00 12.00
CA ARG A 104 -6.22 5.27 11.10
C ARG A 104 -7.57 5.26 11.81
N MET A 105 -7.91 4.18 12.52
CA MET A 105 -9.22 4.04 13.17
C MET A 105 -9.41 5.08 14.29
N PRO A 106 -8.46 5.30 15.22
CA PRO A 106 -8.60 6.33 16.25
C PRO A 106 -8.68 7.74 15.67
N LEU A 107 -7.89 8.05 14.64
CA LEU A 107 -7.96 9.37 13.98
C LEU A 107 -9.32 9.58 13.29
N ILE A 108 -9.84 8.59 12.56
CA ILE A 108 -11.16 8.71 11.94
C ILE A 108 -12.23 8.92 13.01
N TYR A 109 -12.19 8.14 14.10
CA TYR A 109 -13.14 8.30 15.21
C TYR A 109 -13.06 9.70 15.83
N LEU A 110 -11.85 10.20 16.11
CA LEU A 110 -11.65 11.52 16.70
C LEU A 110 -12.19 12.64 15.80
N PHE A 111 -11.79 12.66 14.53
CA PHE A 111 -12.15 13.75 13.63
C PHE A 111 -13.62 13.70 13.20
N VAL A 112 -14.15 12.52 12.86
CA VAL A 112 -15.51 12.38 12.32
C VAL A 112 -16.55 12.28 13.43
N VAL A 113 -16.29 11.50 14.49
CA VAL A 113 -17.30 11.24 15.53
C VAL A 113 -17.24 12.27 16.66
N VAL A 114 -16.04 12.63 17.13
CA VAL A 114 -15.89 13.54 18.28
C VAL A 114 -15.92 15.01 17.84
N TRP A 115 -15.23 15.35 16.75
CA TRP A 115 -15.14 16.73 16.27
C TRP A 115 -16.09 17.07 15.13
N HIS A 116 -16.89 16.10 14.67
CA HIS A 116 -17.92 16.29 13.64
C HIS A 116 -17.40 16.92 12.33
N TYR A 117 -16.15 16.61 11.96
CA TYR A 117 -15.65 16.95 10.63
C TYR A 117 -16.37 16.14 9.54
N ASP A 118 -16.32 16.65 8.33
CA ASP A 118 -16.88 16.01 7.16
C ASP A 118 -16.13 14.72 6.77
N LEU A 119 -16.79 13.90 5.95
CA LEU A 119 -16.28 12.58 5.58
C LEU A 119 -14.98 12.64 4.78
N THR A 120 -14.65 13.78 4.15
CA THR A 120 -13.40 13.92 3.39
C THR A 120 -12.17 13.71 4.26
N VAL A 121 -12.24 14.05 5.56
CA VAL A 121 -11.14 13.84 6.52
C VAL A 121 -10.77 12.36 6.64
N ALA A 122 -11.75 11.45 6.58
CA ALA A 122 -11.47 10.01 6.63
C ALA A 122 -10.62 9.54 5.43
N TRP A 123 -10.83 10.15 4.26
CA TRP A 123 -10.05 9.87 3.05
C TRP A 123 -8.64 10.45 3.14
N TYR A 124 -8.48 11.66 3.67
CA TYR A 124 -7.15 12.22 3.93
C TYR A 124 -6.35 11.38 4.93
N ILE A 125 -6.98 10.90 6.01
CA ILE A 125 -6.34 10.01 7.00
C ILE A 125 -5.95 8.68 6.34
N THR A 126 -6.82 8.13 5.49
CA THR A 126 -6.56 6.86 4.80
C THR A 126 -5.39 6.97 3.83
N ALA A 127 -5.36 8.04 3.03
CA ALA A 127 -4.27 8.37 2.12
C ALA A 127 -2.96 8.60 2.88
N GLY A 128 -3.00 9.32 4.01
CA GLY A 128 -1.86 9.52 4.88
C GLY A 128 -1.29 8.20 5.43
N ASP A 129 -2.15 7.28 5.86
CA ASP A 129 -1.70 5.95 6.29
C ASP A 129 -1.03 5.16 5.15
N PHE A 130 -1.61 5.14 3.95
CA PHE A 130 -0.97 4.47 2.81
C PHE A 130 0.36 5.10 2.43
N PHE A 131 0.45 6.43 2.49
CA PHE A 131 1.70 7.14 2.27
C PHE A 131 2.78 6.72 3.28
N VAL A 132 2.48 6.76 4.58
CA VAL A 132 3.41 6.35 5.65
C VAL A 132 3.83 4.89 5.49
N ARG A 133 2.88 3.98 5.22
CA ARG A 133 3.18 2.55 5.02
C ARG A 133 4.04 2.32 3.80
N SER A 134 3.75 3.02 2.70
CA SER A 134 4.54 2.90 1.47
C SER A 134 6.01 3.24 1.75
N ILE A 135 6.28 4.30 2.53
CA ILE A 135 7.63 4.70 2.92
C ILE A 135 8.28 3.64 3.81
N ILE A 136 7.59 3.16 4.85
CA ILE A 136 8.14 2.18 5.78
C ILE A 136 8.49 0.87 5.05
N LEU A 137 7.58 0.36 4.21
CA LEU A 137 7.78 -0.88 3.46
C LEU A 137 8.85 -0.72 2.38
N TRP A 138 8.90 0.43 1.70
CA TRP A 138 9.97 0.75 0.77
C TRP A 138 11.33 0.73 1.46
N ARG A 139 11.47 1.42 2.60
CA ARG A 139 12.72 1.45 3.37
C ARG A 139 13.09 0.07 3.88
N ARG A 140 12.13 -0.72 4.37
CA ARG A 140 12.36 -2.10 4.82
C ARG A 140 12.86 -2.97 3.67
N PHE A 141 12.22 -2.91 2.50
CA PHE A 141 12.62 -3.69 1.34
C PHE A 141 13.99 -3.26 0.80
N ALA A 142 14.26 -1.96 0.71
CA ALA A 142 15.54 -1.40 0.27
C ALA A 142 16.70 -1.66 1.23
N SER A 143 16.42 -1.81 2.53
CA SER A 143 17.46 -2.09 3.53
C SER A 143 18.13 -3.46 3.36
N ASN A 144 17.58 -4.35 2.53
CA ASN A 144 18.04 -5.72 2.34
C ASN A 144 18.17 -6.56 3.64
N LYS A 145 17.73 -6.05 4.79
CA LYS A 145 17.75 -6.79 6.07
C LYS A 145 16.84 -8.03 6.07
N TRP A 146 15.95 -8.14 5.08
CA TRP A 146 15.13 -9.32 4.87
C TRP A 146 15.93 -10.48 4.25
N TYR A 147 17.11 -10.23 3.66
CA TYR A 147 18.02 -11.27 3.19
C TYR A 147 18.73 -12.01 4.32
N ASP A 148 19.06 -11.31 5.41
CA ASP A 148 19.81 -11.89 6.53
C ASP A 148 18.99 -12.99 7.23
N GLY A 149 17.67 -12.79 7.35
CA GLY A 149 16.75 -13.81 7.85
C GLY A 149 16.61 -15.04 6.95
N ILE A 150 16.95 -14.93 5.65
CA ILE A 150 16.97 -16.04 4.71
C ILE A 150 18.27 -16.83 4.85
N LYS A 151 19.43 -16.15 4.97
CA LYS A 151 20.73 -16.81 5.16
C LYS A 151 20.82 -17.64 6.44
N ASN A 152 20.30 -17.13 7.55
CA ASN A 152 20.26 -17.86 8.84
C ASN A 152 19.37 -19.11 8.81
N LYS A 153 18.45 -19.26 7.83
CA LYS A 153 17.63 -20.47 7.66
C LYS A 153 18.26 -21.50 6.71
N SER A 154 19.30 -21.13 5.97
CA SER A 154 20.00 -22.01 5.02
C SER A 154 21.27 -22.65 5.59
N GLU A 155 21.71 -22.28 6.80
CA GLU A 155 22.69 -23.10 7.51
C GLU A 155 22.03 -24.43 7.91
N PRO A 156 22.60 -25.58 7.53
CA PRO A 156 22.07 -26.86 7.96
C PRO A 156 22.15 -26.91 9.48
N ILE A 157 21.10 -27.45 10.10
CA ILE A 157 21.12 -27.90 11.48
C ILE A 157 22.14 -29.05 11.54
N THR A 158 23.43 -28.72 11.65
CA THR A 158 24.46 -29.66 12.10
C THR A 158 24.48 -29.60 13.62
N ASN A 159 23.68 -30.47 14.22
CA ASN A 159 24.00 -31.26 15.41
C ASN A 159 22.88 -32.25 15.67
#